data_AF-A4C487-F1
#
_entry.id   AF-A4C487-F1
#
_cell.length_a   1.000
_cell.length_b   1.000
_cell.length_c   1.000
_cell.angle_alpha   90.00
_cell.angle_beta   90.00
_cell.angle_gamma   90.00
#
_symmetry.space_group_name_H-M   'P 1'
#
loop_
_entity.id
_entity.type
_entity.pdbx_description
1 polymer ?
#
loop_
_entity_poly.entity_id
_entity_poly.type
_entity_poly.pdbx_seq_one_letter_code
_entity_poly.pdbx_strand_id
1 'polypeptide(L)'
;MSVKVKLMTKKIIRYILLGIGLYAVLASLVIIFYQDDPTTMNWQDREAFNNRFIDKLKPAQKLSSESVLEQLGSPDLTFAKNSNNHVYQLFFYRTQHVKSDGITTQDECTGILFKDGILIAWGLGALSAYHSEAI
;
A
#
# COMPACT_ATOMS: atom_id res chain seq x y z
N MET A 1 16.25 -48.95 27.71
CA MET A 1 16.83 -48.06 26.69
C MET A 1 18.01 -47.29 27.30
N SER A 2 19.23 -47.48 26.77
CA SER A 2 20.51 -47.07 27.40
C SER A 2 20.60 -45.54 27.61
N VAL A 3 21.08 -45.10 28.79
CA VAL A 3 21.23 -43.69 29.23
C VAL A 3 21.90 -42.80 28.17
N LYS A 4 22.83 -43.38 27.42
CA LYS A 4 23.54 -42.73 26.30
C LYS A 4 22.59 -42.22 25.20
N VAL A 5 21.53 -42.96 24.90
CA VAL A 5 20.52 -42.63 23.89
C VAL A 5 19.72 -41.41 24.33
N LYS A 6 19.25 -41.38 25.59
CA LYS A 6 18.52 -40.23 26.16
C LYS A 6 19.34 -38.93 26.13
N LEU A 7 20.65 -39.03 26.37
CA LEU A 7 21.56 -37.89 26.30
C LEU A 7 21.74 -37.37 24.87
N MET A 8 21.87 -38.27 23.88
CA MET A 8 21.98 -37.87 22.48
C MET A 8 20.69 -37.23 21.96
N THR A 9 19.51 -37.75 22.33
CA THR A 9 18.23 -37.14 21.96
C THR A 9 18.07 -35.71 22.51
N LYS A 10 18.48 -35.44 23.76
CA LYS A 10 18.45 -34.08 24.32
C LYS A 10 19.35 -33.09 23.56
N LYS A 11 20.54 -33.54 23.11
CA LYS A 11 21.44 -32.71 22.30
C LYS A 11 20.84 -32.38 20.94
N ILE A 12 20.23 -33.37 20.29
CA ILE A 12 19.57 -33.21 19.00
C ILE A 12 18.41 -32.21 19.11
N ILE A 13 17.54 -32.36 20.11
CA ILE A 13 16.43 -31.42 20.35
C ILE A 13 16.96 -29.98 20.59
N ARG A 14 18.06 -29.84 21.34
CA ARG A 14 18.67 -28.52 21.57
C ARG A 14 19.17 -27.86 20.28
N TYR A 15 19.77 -28.63 19.38
CA TYR A 15 20.22 -28.10 18.08
C TYR A 15 19.06 -27.75 17.15
N ILE A 16 17.98 -28.53 17.17
CA ILE A 16 16.76 -28.20 16.40
C ILE A 16 16.16 -26.88 16.91
N LEU A 17 16.03 -26.71 18.22
CA LEU A 17 15.53 -25.46 18.81
C LEU A 17 16.42 -24.26 18.48
N LEU A 18 17.75 -24.44 18.51
CA LEU A 18 18.69 -23.40 18.08
C LEU A 18 18.53 -23.05 16.60
N GLY A 19 18.32 -24.05 15.73
CA GLY A 19 18.09 -23.84 14.31
C GLY A 19 16.79 -23.08 14.03
N ILE A 20 15.70 -23.44 14.70
CA ILE A 20 14.42 -22.72 14.60
C ILE A 20 14.55 -21.29 15.11
N GLY A 21 15.23 -21.10 16.25
CA GLY A 21 15.49 -19.76 16.80
C GLY A 21 16.30 -18.89 15.83
N LEU A 22 17.37 -19.43 15.26
CA LEU A 22 18.18 -18.74 14.26
C LEU A 22 17.37 -18.39 13.01
N TYR A 23 16.54 -19.33 12.52
CA TYR A 23 15.65 -19.08 11.39
C TYR A 23 14.65 -17.95 11.67
N ALA A 24 14.01 -17.97 12.85
CA ALA A 24 13.05 -16.93 13.24
C ALA A 24 13.69 -15.53 13.30
N VAL A 25 14.92 -15.43 13.83
CA VAL A 25 15.68 -14.18 13.85
C VAL A 25 15.97 -13.70 12.43
N LEU A 26 16.47 -14.56 11.56
CA LEU A 26 16.78 -14.20 10.17
C LEU A 26 15.53 -13.77 9.38
N ALA A 27 14.42 -14.50 9.52
CA ALA A 27 13.15 -14.15 8.88
C ALA A 27 12.62 -12.79 9.36
N SER A 28 12.71 -12.52 10.67
CA SER A 28 12.32 -11.23 11.24
C SER A 28 13.17 -10.08 10.71
N LEU A 29 14.48 -10.30 10.58
CA LEU A 29 15.39 -9.30 9.98
C LEU A 29 15.00 -9.01 8.53
N VAL A 30 14.71 -10.02 7.71
CA VAL A 30 14.28 -9.80 6.33
C VAL A 30 13.00 -8.96 6.28
N ILE A 31 11.99 -9.27 7.10
CA ILE A 31 10.73 -8.50 7.13
C ILE A 31 10.95 -7.04 7.58
N ILE A 32 11.87 -6.80 8.50
CA ILE A 32 12.16 -5.44 9.01
C ILE A 32 12.98 -4.62 8.01
N PHE A 33 13.96 -5.24 7.35
CA PHE A 33 14.92 -4.55 6.48
C PHE A 33 14.52 -4.50 5.01
N TYR A 34 13.72 -5.44 4.52
CA TYR A 34 13.14 -5.42 3.17
C TYR A 34 11.66 -5.08 3.28
N GLN A 35 11.37 -3.78 3.33
CA GLN A 35 10.00 -3.29 3.15
C GLN A 35 9.70 -3.20 1.66
N ASP A 36 8.53 -3.68 1.26
CA ASP A 36 8.06 -3.57 -0.12
C ASP A 36 7.93 -2.08 -0.48
N ASP A 37 8.81 -1.57 -1.34
CA ASP A 37 8.69 -0.23 -1.89
C ASP A 37 7.71 -0.28 -3.08
N PRO A 38 6.52 0.36 -2.99
CA PRO A 38 5.52 0.33 -4.06
C PRO A 38 6.04 0.91 -5.38
N THR A 39 7.13 1.69 -5.37
CA THR A 39 7.76 2.21 -6.59
C THR A 39 8.60 1.17 -7.34
N THR A 40 8.99 0.08 -6.68
CA THR A 40 9.78 -1.02 -7.25
C THR A 40 8.95 -2.25 -7.62
N MET A 41 7.66 -2.25 -7.27
CA MET A 41 6.72 -3.31 -7.65
C MET A 41 6.59 -3.40 -9.17
N ASN A 42 6.42 -4.61 -9.68
CA ASN A 42 5.97 -4.77 -11.07
C ASN A 42 4.55 -4.17 -11.21
N TRP A 43 4.16 -3.86 -12.45
CA TRP A 43 2.92 -3.12 -12.69
C TRP A 43 1.67 -3.89 -12.24
N GLN A 44 1.64 -5.23 -12.37
CA GLN A 44 0.50 -6.04 -11.93
C GLN A 44 0.32 -6.01 -10.41
N ASP A 45 1.43 -6.15 -9.67
CA ASP A 45 1.42 -6.15 -8.22
C ASP A 45 1.06 -4.76 -7.68
N ARG A 46 1.55 -3.69 -8.31
CA ARG A 46 1.20 -2.30 -7.98
C ARG A 46 -0.29 -2.02 -8.20
N GLU A 47 -0.86 -2.45 -9.33
CA GLU A 47 -2.31 -2.32 -9.59
C GLU A 47 -3.14 -3.07 -8.54
N ALA A 48 -2.78 -4.32 -8.23
CA ALA A 48 -3.47 -5.11 -7.23
C ALA A 48 -3.31 -4.51 -5.81
N PHE A 49 -2.15 -3.96 -5.48
CA PHE A 49 -1.89 -3.28 -4.23
C PHE A 49 -2.73 -2.00 -4.07
N ASN A 50 -2.73 -1.15 -5.09
CA ASN A 50 -3.55 0.07 -5.13
C ASN A 50 -5.04 -0.24 -4.97
N ASN A 51 -5.56 -1.24 -5.70
CA ASN A 51 -6.95 -1.69 -5.55
C ASN A 51 -7.26 -2.14 -4.13
N ARG A 52 -6.41 -3.01 -3.54
CA ARG A 52 -6.61 -3.50 -2.16
C ARG A 52 -6.62 -2.38 -1.13
N PHE A 53 -5.87 -1.30 -1.35
CA PHE A 53 -5.89 -0.14 -0.47
C PHE A 53 -7.19 0.65 -0.65
N ILE A 54 -7.56 0.98 -1.89
CA ILE A 54 -8.73 1.79 -2.22
C ILE A 54 -10.03 1.09 -1.80
N ASP A 55 -10.12 -0.23 -1.98
CA ASP A 55 -11.28 -1.05 -1.56
C ASP A 55 -11.53 -1.04 -0.04
N LYS A 56 -10.49 -0.72 0.75
CA LYS A 56 -10.58 -0.64 2.22
C LYS A 56 -10.99 0.74 2.71
N LEU A 57 -11.03 1.75 1.84
CA LEU A 57 -11.43 3.10 2.21
C LEU A 57 -12.87 3.11 2.69
N LYS A 58 -13.12 3.89 3.75
CA LYS A 58 -14.46 4.04 4.32
C LYS A 58 -14.93 5.49 4.24
N PRO A 59 -16.24 5.71 4.04
CA PRO A 59 -16.81 7.05 4.15
C PRO A 59 -16.53 7.65 5.53
N ALA A 60 -16.30 8.97 5.59
CA ALA A 60 -16.01 9.72 6.82
C ALA A 60 -14.77 9.25 7.61
N GLN A 61 -13.89 8.44 7.01
CA GLN A 61 -12.59 8.13 7.59
C GLN A 61 -11.70 9.38 7.59
N LYS A 62 -11.07 9.68 8.72
CA LYS A 62 -10.02 10.71 8.82
C LYS A 62 -8.70 10.19 8.26
N LEU A 63 -8.63 9.93 6.97
CA LEU A 63 -7.41 9.55 6.27
C LEU A 63 -6.77 10.80 5.67
N SER A 64 -5.48 11.01 5.91
CA SER A 64 -4.75 12.16 5.37
C SER A 64 -4.07 11.84 4.03
N SER A 65 -3.87 12.88 3.20
CA SER A 65 -3.11 12.79 1.96
C SER A 65 -1.71 12.23 2.17
N GLU A 66 -1.03 12.64 3.25
CA GLU A 66 0.33 12.20 3.56
C GLU A 66 0.36 10.70 3.88
N SER A 67 -0.64 10.19 4.60
CA SER A 67 -0.74 8.77 4.89
C SER A 67 -1.01 7.93 3.64
N VAL A 68 -1.71 8.47 2.65
CA VAL A 68 -1.88 7.82 1.34
C VAL A 68 -0.57 7.82 0.57
N LEU A 69 0.15 8.94 0.53
CA LEU A 69 1.47 9.03 -0.10
C LEU A 69 2.50 8.09 0.53
N GLU A 70 2.47 7.94 1.85
CA GLU A 70 3.35 7.01 2.58
C GLU A 70 3.04 5.54 2.23
N GLN A 71 1.76 5.19 2.07
CA GLN A 71 1.35 3.81 1.82
C GLN A 71 1.38 3.41 0.34
N LEU A 72 0.97 4.30 -0.56
CA LEU A 72 0.86 4.02 -2.00
C LEU A 72 2.03 4.58 -2.82
N GLY A 73 2.87 5.41 -2.20
CA GLY A 73 3.89 6.17 -2.91
C GLY A 73 3.31 7.33 -3.73
N SER A 74 4.13 7.83 -4.67
CA SER A 74 3.74 8.92 -5.57
C SER A 74 2.58 8.53 -6.49
N PRO A 75 1.55 9.38 -6.65
CA PRO A 75 0.48 9.18 -7.60
C PRO A 75 0.97 9.20 -9.05
N ASP A 76 0.26 8.52 -9.95
CA ASP A 76 0.54 8.54 -11.38
C ASP A 76 0.13 9.88 -12.01
N LEU A 77 -0.99 10.46 -11.57
CA LEU A 77 -1.42 11.81 -11.94
C LEU A 77 -1.86 12.57 -10.68
N THR A 78 -1.57 13.88 -10.65
CA THR A 78 -1.96 14.75 -9.52
C THR A 78 -2.58 16.03 -10.05
N PHE A 79 -3.71 16.41 -9.47
CA PHE A 79 -4.36 17.69 -9.72
C PHE A 79 -4.59 18.41 -8.39
N ALA A 80 -4.49 19.74 -8.41
CA ALA A 80 -4.80 20.55 -7.25
C ALA A 80 -5.52 21.83 -7.67
N LYS A 81 -6.48 22.27 -6.84
CA LYS A 81 -7.14 23.57 -7.00
C LYS A 81 -7.41 24.19 -5.63
N ASN A 82 -7.44 25.52 -5.60
CA ASN A 82 -7.91 26.28 -4.46
C ASN A 82 -9.32 26.79 -4.77
N SER A 83 -10.29 26.53 -3.89
CA SER A 83 -11.68 26.97 -4.04
C SER A 83 -12.28 27.24 -2.67
N ASN A 84 -13.03 28.34 -2.52
CA ASN A 84 -13.72 28.68 -1.27
C ASN A 84 -12.83 28.63 -0.02
N ASN A 85 -11.58 29.11 -0.13
CA ASN A 85 -10.59 29.07 0.96
C ASN A 85 -10.15 27.67 1.41
N HIS A 86 -10.42 26.64 0.61
CA HIS A 86 -10.02 25.26 0.81
C HIS A 86 -9.10 24.78 -0.30
N VAL A 87 -8.19 23.88 0.04
CA VAL A 87 -7.28 23.22 -0.90
C VAL A 87 -7.83 21.86 -1.26
N TYR A 88 -8.04 21.63 -2.55
CA TYR A 88 -8.46 20.34 -3.09
C TYR A 88 -7.30 19.68 -3.82
N GLN A 89 -7.04 18.42 -3.48
CA GLN A 89 -6.01 17.60 -4.13
C GLN A 89 -6.63 16.29 -4.61
N LEU A 90 -6.43 15.97 -5.88
CA LEU A 90 -6.92 14.73 -6.48
C LEU A 90 -5.71 13.91 -6.93
N PHE A 91 -5.53 12.77 -6.28
CA PHE A 91 -4.49 11.79 -6.61
C PHE A 91 -5.08 10.68 -7.43
N PHE A 92 -4.44 10.33 -8.54
CA PHE A 92 -4.78 9.15 -9.33
C PHE A 92 -3.70 8.10 -9.18
N TYR A 93 -4.13 6.90 -8.82
CA TYR A 93 -3.30 5.71 -8.78
C TYR A 93 -3.78 4.72 -9.82
N ARG A 94 -2.85 4.13 -10.56
CA ARG A 94 -3.15 3.08 -11.53
C ARG A 94 -3.77 1.87 -10.84
N THR A 95 -4.94 1.46 -11.30
CA THR A 95 -5.74 0.36 -10.71
C THR A 95 -6.18 -0.67 -11.72
N GLN A 96 -6.03 -0.37 -13.01
CA GLN A 96 -6.44 -1.28 -14.06
C GLN A 96 -5.58 -1.06 -15.30
N HIS A 97 -5.35 -2.14 -16.03
CA HIS A 97 -4.69 -2.10 -17.31
C HIS A 97 -5.72 -1.97 -18.43
N VAL A 98 -5.57 -0.94 -19.27
CA VAL A 98 -6.39 -0.75 -20.47
C VAL A 98 -5.53 -0.90 -21.73
N LYS A 99 -4.30 -0.35 -21.74
CA LYS A 99 -3.40 -0.37 -22.91
C LYS A 99 -1.95 -0.64 -22.53
N SER A 100 -1.21 -1.29 -23.44
CA SER A 100 0.23 -1.61 -23.31
C SER A 100 1.12 -0.67 -24.11
N ASP A 101 0.83 0.64 -24.11
CA ASP A 101 1.63 1.65 -24.83
C ASP A 101 2.71 2.31 -23.96
N GLY A 102 2.78 1.93 -22.68
CA GLY A 102 3.76 2.45 -21.72
C GLY A 102 3.41 3.82 -21.15
N ILE A 103 2.20 4.33 -21.41
CA ILE A 103 1.72 5.62 -20.90
C ILE A 103 0.56 5.34 -19.94
N THR A 104 0.61 5.91 -18.74
CA THR A 104 -0.52 5.82 -17.80
C THR A 104 -1.51 6.95 -18.08
N THR A 105 -2.75 6.59 -18.39
CA THR A 105 -3.85 7.53 -18.61
C THR A 105 -4.89 7.47 -17.50
N GLN A 106 -5.75 8.50 -17.43
CA GLN A 106 -6.73 8.63 -16.34
C GLN A 106 -7.76 7.49 -16.30
N ASP A 107 -8.12 6.89 -17.44
CA ASP A 107 -9.01 5.74 -17.56
C ASP A 107 -8.40 4.41 -17.06
N GLU A 108 -7.10 4.41 -16.77
CA GLU A 108 -6.39 3.30 -16.12
C GLU A 108 -6.27 3.48 -14.59
N CYS A 109 -6.77 4.61 -14.08
CA CYS A 109 -6.54 5.03 -12.71
C CYS A 109 -7.83 5.23 -11.92
N THR A 110 -7.70 5.11 -10.60
CA THR A 110 -8.75 5.48 -9.65
C THR A 110 -8.34 6.73 -8.88
N GLY A 111 -9.24 7.71 -8.83
CA GLY A 111 -9.03 8.98 -8.15
C GLY A 111 -9.30 8.88 -6.64
N ILE A 112 -8.53 9.60 -5.84
CA ILE A 112 -8.70 9.82 -4.41
C ILE A 112 -8.65 11.33 -4.16
N LEU A 113 -9.76 11.90 -3.68
CA LEU A 113 -9.94 13.34 -3.49
C LEU A 113 -9.80 13.71 -2.02
N PHE A 114 -8.99 14.74 -1.78
CA PHE A 114 -8.75 15.33 -0.48
C PHE A 114 -9.21 16.79 -0.46
N LYS A 115 -9.73 17.21 0.69
CA LYS A 115 -10.02 18.61 1.05
C LYS A 115 -9.21 18.95 2.29
N ASP A 116 -8.35 19.96 2.18
CA ASP A 116 -7.41 20.38 3.23
C ASP A 116 -6.60 19.19 3.78
N GLY A 117 -6.16 18.31 2.88
CA GLY A 117 -5.40 17.11 3.19
C GLY A 117 -6.22 15.94 3.77
N ILE A 118 -7.54 16.03 3.88
CA ILE A 118 -8.40 14.96 4.41
C ILE A 118 -9.24 14.33 3.30
N LEU A 119 -9.30 12.98 3.28
CA LEU A 119 -10.11 12.22 2.33
C LEU A 119 -11.59 12.64 2.37
N ILE A 120 -12.15 12.96 1.20
CA ILE A 120 -13.57 13.29 1.05
C ILE A 120 -14.31 12.42 0.02
N ALA A 121 -13.60 11.89 -0.99
CA ALA A 121 -14.18 11.01 -2.00
C ALA A 121 -13.10 10.15 -2.69
N TRP A 122 -13.51 9.08 -3.36
CA TRP A 122 -12.65 8.25 -4.22
C TRP A 122 -13.46 7.68 -5.39
N GLY A 123 -12.80 7.01 -6.34
CA GLY A 123 -13.47 6.41 -7.49
C GLY A 123 -13.95 7.45 -8.50
N LEU A 124 -15.00 7.09 -9.25
CA LEU A 124 -15.67 8.01 -10.18
C LEU A 124 -16.19 9.26 -9.46
N GLY A 125 -16.63 9.12 -8.22
CA GLY A 125 -17.14 10.22 -7.40
C GLY A 125 -16.08 11.29 -7.13
N ALA A 126 -14.80 10.93 -7.00
CA ALA A 126 -13.71 11.88 -6.76
C ALA A 126 -13.52 12.85 -7.93
N LEU A 127 -13.54 12.34 -9.16
CA LEU A 127 -13.39 13.20 -10.35
C LEU A 127 -14.58 14.15 -10.50
N SER A 128 -15.81 13.65 -10.37
CA SER A 128 -17.02 14.47 -10.44
C SER A 128 -17.03 15.55 -9.35
N ALA A 129 -16.69 15.17 -8.12
CA ALA A 129 -16.55 16.06 -6.97
C ALA A 129 -15.50 17.16 -7.23
N TYR A 130 -14.33 16.79 -7.76
CA TYR A 130 -13.26 17.73 -8.08
C TYR A 130 -13.64 18.75 -9.15
N HIS A 131 -14.42 18.37 -10.15
CA HIS A 131 -14.90 19.30 -11.17
C HIS A 131 -16.10 20.13 -10.73
N SER A 132 -16.89 19.62 -9.78
CA SER A 132 -18.00 20.39 -9.23
C SER A 132 -17.50 21.62 -8.45
N GLU A 133 -18.26 22.71 -8.56
CA GLU A 133 -18.13 23.90 -7.70
C GLU A 133 -18.81 23.69 -6.33
N ALA A 134 -19.50 22.56 -6.15
CA ALA A 134 -20.33 22.26 -4.99
C ALA A 134 -19.55 21.83 -3.73
N ILE A 135 -18.22 22.01 -3.72
CA ILE A 135 -17.34 21.73 -2.57
C ILE A 135 -16.52 22.97 -2.21
#